data_AF-A0AAD6XJU5-F1
#
_entry.id   AF-A0AAD6XJU5-F1
#
_cell.length_a   1.000
_cell.length_b   1.000
_cell.length_c   1.000
_cell.angle_alpha   90.00
_cell.angle_beta   90.00
_cell.angle_gamma   90.00
#
_symmetry.space_group_name_H-M   'P 1'
#
loop_
_entity.id
_entity.type
_entity.pdbx_description
1 polymer ?
#
loop_
_entity_poly.entity_id
_entity_poly.type
_entity_poly.pdbx_seq_one_letter_code
_entity_poly.pdbx_strand_id
1 'polypeptide(L)'
;MRARTHPGVLETQRALLSLWHDSSGKVSLASYFDRLRIRFPGDVKFALGPHVDVGSIERWEEGEYHKCFRRILEGGSAWREHDPYDAAPRVNARQDLYNALYAISRTPDHAIARQFSVFDLPPVARLDVAILNGPGREDAPRSSHAQARHGNWMLRPFFRARSPASASLRWEDRNALDLDGTAAAATHPHLRLEKTMVSMPRVEPGDQMIHAVEGYHGGTEDSSVMCIPAVPLTLINAHYLRDQRKNFLAGLPAPDFPGGKGESTFVGRATSADLYPDGRRAVGFEKHEHIGEEDSLLAEADRILAA
;
A
#
# COMPACT_ATOMS: atom_id res chain seq x y z
N MET A 1 -14.67 12.90 3.33
CA MET A 1 -14.11 13.73 2.25
C MET A 1 -13.16 14.81 2.76
N ARG A 2 -13.60 15.70 3.67
CA ARG A 2 -12.75 16.74 4.27
C ARG A 2 -11.35 16.26 4.69
N ALA A 3 -11.26 15.16 5.44
CA ALA A 3 -9.97 14.57 5.86
C ALA A 3 -9.04 14.24 4.67
N ARG A 4 -9.56 13.58 3.62
CA ARG A 4 -8.78 13.21 2.42
C ARG A 4 -8.24 14.41 1.65
N THR A 5 -8.95 15.54 1.72
CA THR A 5 -8.59 16.78 1.03
C THR A 5 -7.95 17.81 1.96
N HIS A 6 -7.77 17.50 3.24
CA HIS A 6 -7.26 18.46 4.20
C HIS A 6 -5.81 18.84 3.84
N PRO A 7 -5.44 20.14 3.84
CA PRO A 7 -4.09 20.56 3.43
C PRO A 7 -2.97 19.82 4.17
N GLY A 8 -3.11 19.59 5.48
CA GLY A 8 -2.12 18.83 6.26
C GLY A 8 -1.98 17.35 5.83
N VAL A 9 -3.07 16.70 5.38
CA VAL A 9 -3.02 15.32 4.87
C VAL A 9 -2.36 15.31 3.49
N LEU A 10 -2.74 16.23 2.61
CA LEU A 10 -2.14 16.37 1.29
C LEU A 10 -0.63 16.65 1.39
N GLU A 11 -0.22 17.53 2.31
CA GLU A 11 1.18 17.83 2.52
C GLU A 11 1.97 16.63 3.04
N THR A 12 1.38 15.87 3.97
CA THR A 12 1.97 14.63 4.45
C THR A 12 2.11 13.60 3.33
N GLN A 13 1.11 13.48 2.45
CA GLN A 13 1.20 12.63 1.27
C GLN A 13 2.32 13.07 0.33
N ARG A 14 2.48 14.38 0.04
CA ARG A 14 3.61 14.88 -0.78
C ARG A 14 4.95 14.53 -0.15
N ALA A 15 5.10 14.76 1.15
CA ALA A 15 6.33 14.42 1.86
C ALA A 15 6.64 12.92 1.78
N LEU A 16 5.64 12.05 1.98
CA LEU A 16 5.81 10.60 1.84
C LEU A 16 6.18 10.17 0.43
N LEU A 17 5.55 10.74 -0.59
CA LEU A 17 5.84 10.41 -1.99
C LEU A 17 7.20 10.95 -2.43
N SER A 18 7.71 12.03 -1.82
CA SER A 18 9.04 12.58 -2.11
C SER A 18 10.21 11.67 -1.73
N LEU A 19 9.94 10.63 -0.93
CA LEU A 19 10.92 9.58 -0.60
C LEU A 19 11.19 8.64 -1.78
N TRP A 20 10.28 8.62 -2.76
CA TRP A 20 10.38 7.79 -3.95
C TRP A 20 11.02 8.54 -5.09
N HIS A 21 11.63 7.81 -6.00
CA HIS A 21 12.23 8.40 -7.19
C HIS A 21 11.92 7.58 -8.44
N ASP A 22 11.89 8.29 -9.56
CA ASP A 22 11.90 7.76 -10.92
C ASP A 22 12.61 8.77 -11.83
N SER A 23 12.70 8.47 -13.12
CA SER A 23 13.31 9.36 -14.11
C SER A 23 12.53 10.67 -14.37
N SER A 24 11.31 10.82 -13.84
CA SER A 24 10.42 11.97 -14.09
C SER A 24 10.54 13.07 -13.03
N GLY A 25 10.95 12.72 -11.80
CA GLY A 25 11.30 13.68 -10.74
C GLY A 25 10.14 14.55 -10.20
N LYS A 26 8.89 14.32 -10.64
CA LYS A 26 7.70 15.07 -10.21
C LYS A 26 6.56 14.11 -9.85
N VAL A 27 6.03 14.24 -8.65
CA VAL A 27 4.89 13.43 -8.19
C VAL A 27 3.68 14.32 -7.91
N SER A 28 2.70 14.30 -8.80
CA SER A 28 1.37 14.84 -8.51
C SER A 28 0.57 13.86 -7.63
N LEU A 29 -0.45 14.35 -6.91
CA LEU A 29 -1.26 13.52 -6.01
C LEU A 29 -2.55 13.03 -6.68
N ALA A 30 -2.92 11.79 -6.37
CA ALA A 30 -4.28 11.27 -6.53
C ALA A 30 -4.85 10.87 -5.17
N SER A 31 -6.18 10.88 -5.04
CA SER A 31 -6.88 10.45 -3.83
C SER A 31 -7.55 9.11 -4.05
N TYR A 32 -7.47 8.23 -3.06
CA TYR A 32 -8.15 6.94 -3.06
C TYR A 32 -9.19 6.88 -1.94
N PHE A 33 -10.38 6.38 -2.26
CA PHE A 33 -11.51 6.28 -1.34
C PHE A 33 -11.57 4.89 -0.75
N ASP A 34 -11.04 4.74 0.46
CA ASP A 34 -11.12 3.52 1.23
C ASP A 34 -12.21 3.59 2.32
N ARG A 35 -12.37 2.50 3.06
CA ARG A 35 -13.32 2.37 4.17
C ARG A 35 -12.78 3.02 5.46
N LEU A 36 -13.69 3.17 6.42
CA LEU A 36 -13.36 3.40 7.81
C LEU A 36 -13.49 2.08 8.58
N ARG A 37 -12.73 1.93 9.67
CA ARG A 37 -12.83 0.81 10.59
C ARG A 37 -13.08 1.36 11.98
N ILE A 38 -14.09 0.83 12.67
CA ILE A 38 -14.40 1.11 14.07
C ILE A 38 -14.31 -0.22 14.80
N ARG A 39 -13.49 -0.29 15.84
CA ARG A 39 -13.29 -1.49 16.64
C ARG A 39 -13.59 -1.19 18.10
N PHE A 40 -14.54 -1.89 18.69
CA PHE A 40 -14.97 -1.66 20.07
C PHE A 40 -14.10 -2.45 21.06
N PRO A 41 -14.02 -2.02 22.34
CA PRO A 41 -13.39 -2.80 23.42
C PRO A 41 -13.85 -4.26 23.43
N GLY A 42 -12.89 -5.19 23.51
CA GLY A 42 -13.15 -6.63 23.54
C GLY A 42 -13.36 -7.29 22.17
N ASP A 43 -13.32 -6.54 21.05
CA ASP A 43 -13.51 -7.10 19.72
C ASP A 43 -12.40 -8.08 19.32
N VAL A 44 -12.82 -9.30 18.93
CA VAL A 44 -11.97 -10.37 18.37
C VAL A 44 -12.21 -10.59 16.87
N LYS A 45 -13.12 -9.83 16.26
CA LYS A 45 -13.48 -9.96 14.85
C LYS A 45 -12.52 -9.15 13.97
N PHE A 46 -12.34 -9.60 12.73
CA PHE A 46 -11.50 -8.93 11.72
C PHE A 46 -10.02 -8.78 12.12
N ALA A 47 -9.53 -9.66 13.00
CA ALA A 47 -8.11 -9.86 13.17
C ALA A 47 -7.52 -10.39 11.85
N LEU A 48 -6.43 -9.77 11.41
CA LEU A 48 -5.76 -10.12 10.16
C LEU A 48 -4.30 -10.40 10.48
N GLY A 49 -3.83 -11.60 10.14
CA GLY A 49 -2.46 -12.01 10.38
C GLY A 49 -1.45 -11.16 9.59
N PRO A 50 -0.14 -11.31 9.85
CA PRO A 50 0.89 -10.59 9.12
C PRO A 50 0.82 -10.83 7.61
N HIS A 51 0.73 -9.77 6.81
CA HIS A 51 0.60 -9.84 5.35
C HIS A 51 1.18 -8.58 4.68
N VAL A 52 1.34 -8.67 3.35
CA VAL A 52 1.67 -7.53 2.47
C VAL A 52 0.57 -7.40 1.42
N ASP A 53 -0.06 -6.23 1.36
CA ASP A 53 -1.06 -5.90 0.34
C ASP A 53 -0.43 -5.70 -1.05
N VAL A 54 -1.25 -5.28 -2.02
CA VAL A 54 -0.78 -4.80 -3.33
C VAL A 54 -0.18 -5.96 -4.16
N GLY A 55 -1.00 -6.98 -4.42
CA GLY A 55 -0.63 -8.19 -5.16
C GLY A 55 -0.06 -9.31 -4.29
N SER A 56 0.03 -10.50 -4.87
CA SER A 56 0.55 -11.72 -4.24
C SER A 56 1.53 -12.39 -5.21
N ILE A 57 1.04 -13.32 -6.03
CA ILE A 57 1.77 -14.08 -7.04
C ILE A 57 2.36 -13.19 -8.14
N GLU A 58 1.72 -12.05 -8.40
CA GLU A 58 2.08 -11.09 -9.43
C GLU A 58 3.52 -10.58 -9.27
N ARG A 59 4.07 -10.58 -8.05
CA ARG A 59 5.48 -10.21 -7.82
C ARG A 59 6.48 -11.12 -8.54
N TRP A 60 6.09 -12.36 -8.82
CA TRP A 60 6.92 -13.34 -9.54
C TRP A 60 6.44 -13.54 -10.98
N GLU A 61 5.14 -13.46 -11.23
CA GLU A 61 4.56 -13.77 -12.54
C GLU A 61 4.50 -12.55 -13.49
N GLU A 62 4.22 -11.35 -12.98
CA GLU A 62 3.99 -10.18 -13.80
C GLU A 62 5.31 -9.54 -14.23
N GLY A 63 5.44 -9.21 -15.52
CA GLY A 63 6.69 -8.76 -16.12
C GLY A 63 7.25 -7.48 -15.49
N GLU A 64 6.44 -6.43 -15.32
CA GLU A 64 6.90 -5.17 -14.70
C GLU A 64 7.06 -5.31 -13.18
N TYR A 65 6.14 -6.00 -12.50
CA TYR A 65 6.22 -6.19 -11.06
C TYR A 65 7.43 -7.03 -10.66
N HIS A 66 7.78 -8.04 -11.45
CA HIS A 66 9.02 -8.81 -11.29
C HIS A 66 10.26 -7.91 -11.39
N LYS A 67 10.28 -6.90 -12.26
CA LYS A 67 11.42 -5.96 -12.38
C LYS A 67 11.66 -5.18 -11.10
N CYS A 68 10.61 -4.92 -10.30
CA CYS A 68 10.73 -4.27 -9.01
C CYS A 68 11.64 -5.04 -8.04
N PHE A 69 11.86 -6.34 -8.27
CA PHE A 69 12.67 -7.21 -7.40
C PHE A 69 13.86 -7.82 -8.16
N ARG A 70 14.18 -7.35 -9.37
CA ARG A 70 15.21 -7.94 -10.24
C ARG A 70 16.55 -8.11 -9.52
N ARG A 71 17.01 -7.09 -8.80
CA ARG A 71 18.29 -7.12 -8.05
C ARG A 71 18.34 -8.22 -7.00
N ILE A 72 17.20 -8.57 -6.40
CA ILE A 72 17.10 -9.68 -5.45
C ILE A 72 17.17 -11.02 -6.19
N LEU A 73 16.46 -11.13 -7.31
CA LEU A 73 16.31 -12.37 -8.08
C LEU A 73 17.54 -12.70 -8.94
N GLU A 74 18.41 -11.72 -9.24
CA GLU A 74 19.72 -11.91 -9.89
C GLU A 74 20.68 -12.80 -9.07
N GLY A 75 20.46 -12.91 -7.76
CA GLY A 75 21.29 -13.72 -6.85
C GLY A 75 22.63 -13.06 -6.49
N GLY A 76 23.49 -13.81 -5.78
CA GLY A 76 24.79 -13.30 -5.33
C GLY A 76 24.68 -12.15 -4.32
N SER A 77 25.43 -11.07 -4.53
CA SER A 77 25.40 -9.87 -3.68
C SER A 77 24.47 -8.76 -4.19
N ALA A 78 23.86 -8.93 -5.37
CA ALA A 78 23.07 -7.90 -6.05
C ALA A 78 21.84 -7.44 -5.23
N TRP A 79 21.32 -8.29 -4.34
CA TRP A 79 20.22 -7.93 -3.44
C TRP A 79 20.55 -6.73 -2.52
N ARG A 80 21.83 -6.43 -2.28
CA ARG A 80 22.29 -5.25 -1.51
C ARG A 80 22.20 -3.94 -2.30
N GLU A 81 21.99 -4.02 -3.61
CA GLU A 81 21.74 -2.89 -4.50
C GLU A 81 20.24 -2.71 -4.78
N HIS A 82 19.39 -3.57 -4.20
CA HIS A 82 17.94 -3.44 -4.31
C HIS A 82 17.49 -2.11 -3.70
N ASP A 83 16.82 -1.29 -4.49
CA ASP A 83 16.23 -0.04 -4.02
C ASP A 83 14.72 -0.21 -3.81
N PRO A 84 14.23 -0.19 -2.57
CA PRO A 84 12.79 -0.26 -2.31
C PRO A 84 12.02 0.97 -2.82
N TYR A 85 12.69 2.12 -3.03
CA TYR A 85 12.11 3.41 -3.39
C TYR A 85 12.16 3.74 -4.88
N ASP A 86 12.74 2.88 -5.70
CA ASP A 86 12.61 2.97 -7.16
C ASP A 86 11.14 2.70 -7.55
N ALA A 87 10.49 3.76 -8.05
CA ALA A 87 9.10 3.71 -8.48
C ALA A 87 8.95 3.33 -9.96
N ALA A 88 10.00 3.44 -10.78
CA ALA A 88 9.91 3.29 -12.23
C ALA A 88 9.27 1.96 -12.68
N PRO A 89 9.68 0.78 -12.18
CA PRO A 89 9.03 -0.47 -12.56
C PRO A 89 7.65 -0.66 -11.90
N ARG A 90 7.35 0.09 -10.84
CA ARG A 90 6.09 -0.02 -10.07
C ARG A 90 4.93 0.72 -10.73
N VAL A 91 5.22 1.81 -11.45
CA VAL A 91 4.20 2.64 -12.10
C VAL A 91 3.37 1.86 -13.11
N ASN A 92 3.97 0.88 -13.79
CA ASN A 92 3.33 0.06 -14.81
C ASN A 92 3.05 -1.39 -14.37
N ALA A 93 3.36 -1.72 -13.12
CA ALA A 93 3.18 -3.07 -12.59
C ALA A 93 1.68 -3.40 -12.46
N ARG A 94 1.27 -4.58 -12.97
CA ARG A 94 -0.08 -5.09 -12.74
C ARG A 94 -0.09 -5.92 -11.47
N GLN A 95 -0.90 -5.49 -10.51
CA GLN A 95 -0.91 -6.05 -9.15
C GLN A 95 -2.08 -7.02 -8.93
N ASP A 96 -2.93 -7.20 -9.93
CA ASP A 96 -4.00 -8.18 -9.96
C ASP A 96 -4.11 -8.75 -11.38
N LEU A 97 -3.60 -9.97 -11.58
CA LEU A 97 -3.73 -10.68 -12.86
C LEU A 97 -5.00 -11.53 -12.92
N TYR A 98 -5.66 -11.74 -11.78
CA TYR A 98 -6.69 -12.77 -11.60
C TYR A 98 -8.06 -12.21 -11.24
N ASN A 99 -8.22 -10.88 -11.21
CA ASN A 99 -9.44 -10.19 -10.84
C ASN A 99 -9.93 -10.62 -9.44
N ALA A 100 -9.00 -10.67 -8.49
CA ALA A 100 -9.27 -11.20 -7.16
C ALA A 100 -10.30 -10.33 -6.40
N LEU A 101 -11.13 -10.97 -5.58
CA LEU A 101 -12.04 -10.25 -4.70
C LEU A 101 -11.19 -9.43 -3.71
N TYR A 102 -11.45 -8.12 -3.61
CA TYR A 102 -10.70 -7.16 -2.77
C TYR A 102 -9.29 -6.82 -3.25
N ALA A 103 -8.92 -7.21 -4.48
CA ALA A 103 -7.76 -6.62 -5.13
C ALA A 103 -7.92 -5.11 -5.27
N ILE A 104 -6.80 -4.40 -5.13
CA ILE A 104 -6.73 -2.97 -5.40
C ILE A 104 -6.76 -2.81 -6.93
N SER A 105 -7.80 -2.15 -7.43
CA SER A 105 -8.25 -2.09 -8.82
C SER A 105 -8.77 -3.40 -9.41
N ARG A 106 -10.09 -3.54 -9.39
CA ARG A 106 -10.83 -4.59 -10.15
C ARG A 106 -10.97 -4.32 -11.64
N THR A 107 -10.44 -3.20 -12.15
CA THR A 107 -10.54 -2.94 -13.59
C THR A 107 -9.40 -3.67 -14.30
N PRO A 108 -9.67 -4.48 -15.35
CA PRO A 108 -8.68 -5.29 -16.07
C PRO A 108 -7.45 -4.54 -16.59
N ASP A 109 -7.51 -3.20 -16.60
CA ASP A 109 -6.55 -2.33 -17.26
C ASP A 109 -5.76 -1.43 -16.29
N HIS A 110 -6.06 -1.35 -14.98
CA HIS A 110 -5.58 -0.21 -14.16
C HIS A 110 -5.20 -0.49 -12.69
N ALA A 111 -4.12 -1.20 -12.38
CA ALA A 111 -3.64 -1.38 -10.99
C ALA A 111 -3.23 -0.07 -10.28
N ILE A 112 -3.85 0.29 -9.15
CA ILE A 112 -3.41 1.48 -8.41
C ILE A 112 -2.11 1.20 -7.67
N ALA A 113 -1.05 1.88 -8.07
CA ALA A 113 0.17 1.94 -7.27
C ALA A 113 -0.10 2.75 -5.98
N ARG A 114 -0.31 2.06 -4.86
CA ARG A 114 -0.28 2.67 -3.51
C ARG A 114 1.14 2.57 -2.94
N GLN A 115 1.61 3.64 -2.31
CA GLN A 115 2.93 3.63 -1.66
C GLN A 115 2.85 3.56 -0.12
N PHE A 116 1.77 4.06 0.51
CA PHE A 116 1.56 3.98 1.97
C PHE A 116 0.05 3.95 2.30
N SER A 117 -0.39 3.27 3.38
CA SER A 117 -1.81 2.90 3.55
C SER A 117 -2.55 3.36 4.84
N VAL A 118 -1.98 4.10 5.79
CA VAL A 118 -2.76 4.47 7.01
C VAL A 118 -2.45 5.89 7.51
N PHE A 119 -3.51 6.69 7.73
CA PHE A 119 -3.48 7.94 8.50
C PHE A 119 -4.47 7.86 9.68
N ASP A 120 -4.05 8.38 10.82
CA ASP A 120 -4.84 8.41 12.06
C ASP A 120 -5.72 9.68 12.14
N LEU A 121 -6.86 9.58 12.83
CA LEU A 121 -7.71 10.73 13.19
C LEU A 121 -7.55 11.01 14.68
N PRO A 122 -6.90 12.12 15.10
CA PRO A 122 -6.88 12.49 16.52
C PRO A 122 -8.25 13.05 16.98
N PRO A 123 -8.64 12.90 18.27
CA PRO A 123 -7.83 12.46 19.41
C PRO A 123 -8.53 11.38 20.27
N VAL A 124 -8.82 10.17 19.76
CA VAL A 124 -9.36 9.10 20.64
C VAL A 124 -8.89 7.73 20.14
N ALA A 125 -8.22 7.00 21.03
CA ALA A 125 -7.81 5.60 20.93
C ALA A 125 -6.50 5.22 20.22
N ARG A 126 -5.86 4.20 20.81
CA ARG A 126 -4.65 3.53 20.32
C ARG A 126 -4.99 2.71 19.06
N LEU A 127 -4.07 2.70 18.11
CA LEU A 127 -4.20 1.92 16.88
C LEU A 127 -3.78 0.45 17.11
N ASP A 128 -4.72 -0.48 16.98
CA ASP A 128 -4.44 -1.93 16.98
C ASP A 128 -3.89 -2.39 15.62
N VAL A 129 -2.75 -1.85 15.21
CA VAL A 129 -1.99 -2.30 14.03
C VAL A 129 -0.59 -2.64 14.49
N ALA A 130 -0.16 -3.86 14.19
CA ALA A 130 1.22 -4.29 14.41
C ALA A 130 1.99 -4.23 13.10
N ILE A 131 3.23 -3.77 13.16
CA ILE A 131 4.14 -3.68 12.01
C ILE A 131 5.42 -4.42 12.35
N LEU A 132 6.00 -5.06 11.34
CA LEU A 132 7.33 -5.64 11.45
C LEU A 132 8.37 -4.53 11.67
N ASN A 133 8.95 -4.45 12.85
CA ASN A 133 10.18 -3.70 13.15
C ASN A 133 11.39 -4.64 13.14
N GLY A 134 12.45 -4.23 12.46
CA GLY A 134 13.68 -5.01 12.40
C GLY A 134 14.38 -5.00 13.76
N PRO A 135 15.09 -6.07 14.14
CA PRO A 135 15.99 -6.02 15.28
C PRO A 135 17.18 -5.13 14.89
N GLY A 136 17.08 -3.83 15.12
CA GLY A 136 18.18 -2.91 14.87
C GLY A 136 19.35 -3.23 15.79
N ARG A 137 20.47 -3.70 15.22
CA ARG A 137 21.76 -3.26 15.75
C ARG A 137 21.92 -1.82 15.31
N GLU A 138 22.25 -0.92 16.23
CA GLU A 138 22.35 0.53 16.00
C GLU A 138 23.37 0.91 14.89
N ASP A 139 24.15 -0.06 14.40
CA ASP A 139 25.36 0.17 13.62
C ASP A 139 25.25 -0.16 12.11
N ALA A 140 24.11 -0.66 11.61
CA ALA A 140 23.95 -1.06 10.19
C ALA A 140 23.18 -0.01 9.35
N PRO A 141 23.59 0.28 8.10
CA PRO A 141 22.87 1.21 7.22
C PRO A 141 21.42 0.78 7.02
N ARG A 142 20.45 1.68 7.22
CA ARG A 142 19.02 1.33 7.28
C ARG A 142 18.46 0.72 5.99
N SER A 143 18.99 1.10 4.82
CA SER A 143 18.67 0.48 3.53
C SER A 143 18.89 -1.04 3.53
N SER A 144 19.85 -1.55 4.30
CA SER A 144 20.13 -2.98 4.37
C SER A 144 19.00 -3.80 4.99
N HIS A 145 18.13 -3.18 5.82
CA HIS A 145 17.00 -3.88 6.45
C HIS A 145 15.83 -4.07 5.48
N ALA A 146 15.44 -3.05 4.72
CA ALA A 146 14.40 -3.17 3.70
C ALA A 146 14.81 -4.18 2.61
N GLN A 147 16.07 -4.09 2.16
CA GLN A 147 16.68 -5.05 1.24
C GLN A 147 16.62 -6.48 1.76
N ALA A 148 17.01 -6.70 3.03
CA ALA A 148 16.97 -8.03 3.63
C ALA A 148 15.55 -8.59 3.78
N ARG A 149 14.56 -7.75 4.07
CA ARG A 149 13.14 -8.16 4.17
C ARG A 149 12.55 -8.52 2.81
N HIS A 150 12.74 -7.68 1.80
CA HIS A 150 12.29 -7.98 0.44
C HIS A 150 13.02 -9.21 -0.11
N GLY A 151 14.32 -9.31 0.17
CA GLY A 151 15.13 -10.48 -0.11
C GLY A 151 14.54 -11.73 0.53
N ASN A 152 14.22 -11.68 1.82
CA ASN A 152 13.57 -12.79 2.51
C ASN A 152 12.25 -13.15 1.84
N TRP A 153 11.35 -12.18 1.63
CA TRP A 153 10.03 -12.40 1.04
C TRP A 153 10.09 -13.02 -0.35
N MET A 154 10.84 -12.40 -1.26
CA MET A 154 10.91 -12.80 -2.66
C MET A 154 11.63 -14.14 -2.86
N LEU A 155 12.63 -14.42 -2.04
CA LEU A 155 13.40 -15.66 -2.15
C LEU A 155 12.78 -16.80 -1.34
N ARG A 156 11.93 -16.51 -0.35
CA ARG A 156 11.39 -17.54 0.55
C ARG A 156 10.70 -18.72 -0.15
N PRO A 157 9.89 -18.53 -1.22
CA PRO A 157 9.27 -19.65 -1.91
C PRO A 157 10.28 -20.69 -2.42
N PHE A 158 11.53 -20.27 -2.66
CA PHE A 158 12.62 -21.09 -3.18
C PHE A 158 13.55 -21.66 -2.10
N PHE A 159 13.49 -21.19 -0.84
CA PHE A 159 14.42 -21.61 0.22
C PHE A 159 13.73 -21.97 1.54
N ARG A 160 13.89 -23.21 2.02
CA ARG A 160 13.44 -23.64 3.35
C ARG A 160 14.60 -24.01 4.28
N ALA A 161 14.40 -23.82 5.59
CA ALA A 161 15.31 -24.33 6.61
C ALA A 161 15.15 -25.85 6.74
N ARG A 162 16.25 -26.61 6.72
CA ARG A 162 16.27 -28.09 6.93
C ARG A 162 15.69 -28.54 8.27
N SER A 163 15.64 -27.66 9.27
CA SER A 163 15.04 -27.95 10.58
C SER A 163 14.44 -26.67 11.18
N PRO A 164 13.32 -26.75 11.92
CA PRO A 164 12.71 -25.60 12.61
C PRO A 164 13.66 -24.86 13.55
N ALA A 165 14.69 -25.55 14.07
CA ALA A 165 15.69 -24.99 14.98
C ALA A 165 16.96 -24.48 14.27
N SER A 166 17.09 -24.69 12.96
CA SER A 166 18.29 -24.33 12.20
C SER A 166 18.24 -22.88 11.75
N ALA A 167 19.22 -22.07 12.20
CA ALA A 167 19.52 -20.76 11.61
C ALA A 167 20.29 -20.85 10.27
N SER A 168 20.58 -22.07 9.80
CA SER A 168 21.34 -22.34 8.58
C SER A 168 20.42 -22.48 7.35
N LEU A 169 20.76 -21.76 6.28
CA LEU A 169 20.12 -21.74 4.96
C LEU A 169 20.42 -22.98 4.08
N ARG A 170 20.75 -24.14 4.66
CA ARG A 170 21.01 -25.36 3.86
C ARG A 170 19.68 -26.02 3.46
N TRP A 171 19.62 -26.47 2.21
CA TRP A 171 18.44 -26.52 1.32
C TRP A 171 17.83 -27.92 1.11
N GLU A 172 16.55 -27.93 0.71
CA GLU A 172 15.83 -28.97 -0.04
C GLU A 172 14.85 -28.27 -1.01
N ASP A 173 14.77 -28.71 -2.26
CA ASP A 173 13.80 -28.21 -3.25
C ASP A 173 12.37 -28.59 -2.83
N ARG A 174 11.42 -27.65 -2.91
CA ARG A 174 9.99 -27.98 -2.72
C ARG A 174 9.38 -28.51 -4.01
N ASN A 175 8.49 -29.48 -3.84
CA ASN A 175 7.51 -29.89 -4.87
C ASN A 175 6.24 -29.00 -4.90
N ALA A 176 6.18 -27.90 -4.12
CA ALA A 176 5.05 -26.96 -4.11
C ALA A 176 5.52 -25.55 -3.69
N LEU A 177 5.16 -24.50 -4.43
CA LEU A 177 5.54 -23.11 -4.11
C LEU A 177 4.51 -22.50 -3.13
N ASP A 178 4.97 -21.65 -2.21
CA ASP A 178 4.11 -20.85 -1.32
C ASP A 178 4.24 -19.38 -1.75
N LEU A 179 3.27 -18.91 -2.52
CA LEU A 179 3.30 -17.62 -3.24
C LEU A 179 2.20 -16.67 -2.73
N ASP A 180 1.58 -17.04 -1.60
CA ASP A 180 0.54 -16.25 -0.95
C ASP A 180 1.16 -15.06 -0.20
N GLY A 181 0.47 -13.93 -0.21
CA GLY A 181 0.90 -12.67 0.41
C GLY A 181 0.95 -12.67 1.95
N THR A 182 0.94 -13.84 2.59
CA THR A 182 0.80 -14.00 4.04
C THR A 182 2.09 -14.48 4.70
N ALA A 183 2.37 -13.94 5.89
CA ALA A 183 3.52 -14.32 6.70
C ALA A 183 3.07 -15.05 7.97
N ALA A 184 3.59 -16.25 8.20
CA ALA A 184 3.41 -17.00 9.44
C ALA A 184 4.77 -17.43 10.00
N ALA A 185 4.85 -17.74 11.30
CA ALA A 185 6.10 -18.22 11.91
C ALA A 185 6.62 -19.51 11.23
N ALA A 186 5.71 -20.38 10.78
CA ALA A 186 6.05 -21.60 10.06
C ALA A 186 6.62 -21.33 8.65
N THR A 187 6.04 -20.38 7.92
CA THR A 187 6.46 -20.05 6.55
C THR A 187 7.64 -19.10 6.56
N HIS A 188 7.76 -18.17 7.52
CA HIS A 188 8.78 -17.12 7.58
C HIS A 188 9.46 -17.02 8.97
N PRO A 189 10.10 -18.09 9.48
CA PRO A 189 10.69 -18.11 10.83
C PRO A 189 11.82 -17.09 11.02
N HIS A 190 12.52 -16.73 9.94
CA HIS A 190 13.61 -15.76 9.96
C HIS A 190 13.14 -14.31 10.15
N LEU A 191 11.88 -14.01 9.84
CA LEU A 191 11.28 -12.72 10.18
C LEU A 191 11.07 -12.59 11.69
N ARG A 192 11.06 -13.71 12.43
CA ARG A 192 10.87 -13.77 13.90
C ARG A 192 9.65 -12.96 14.35
N LEU A 193 8.51 -13.15 13.69
CA LEU A 193 7.30 -12.33 13.83
C LEU A 193 6.90 -12.05 15.29
N GLU A 194 7.05 -13.02 16.20
CA GLU A 194 6.76 -12.84 17.63
C GLU A 194 7.64 -11.78 18.34
N LYS A 195 8.84 -11.51 17.81
CA LYS A 195 9.82 -10.57 18.38
C LYS A 195 9.91 -9.26 17.60
N THR A 196 9.44 -9.27 16.36
CA THR A 196 9.62 -8.18 15.40
C THR A 196 8.31 -7.49 15.06
N MET A 197 7.16 -8.15 15.19
CA MET A 197 5.87 -7.47 15.12
C MET A 197 5.67 -6.66 16.41
N VAL A 198 5.54 -5.36 16.28
CA VAL A 198 5.26 -4.46 17.40
C VAL A 198 4.03 -3.62 17.10
N SER A 199 3.20 -3.35 18.11
CA SER A 199 2.09 -2.40 18.01
C SER A 199 2.62 -1.04 17.58
N MET A 200 1.92 -0.37 16.65
CA MET A 200 2.33 0.86 15.95
C MET A 200 3.04 1.86 16.90
N PRO A 201 4.38 1.96 16.84
CA PRO A 201 5.13 3.05 17.44
C PRO A 201 5.48 4.07 16.34
N ARG A 202 6.38 5.01 16.60
CA ARG A 202 6.91 5.92 15.57
C ARG A 202 7.45 5.11 14.37
N VAL A 203 6.86 5.30 13.20
CA VAL A 203 7.24 4.65 11.92
C VAL A 203 8.19 5.57 11.15
N GLU A 204 9.19 4.98 10.48
CA GLU A 204 10.17 5.71 9.69
C GLU A 204 10.11 5.28 8.20
N PRO A 205 10.48 6.16 7.25
CA PRO A 205 10.46 5.85 5.81
C PRO A 205 11.14 4.53 5.40
N GLY A 206 10.47 3.74 4.52
CA GLY A 206 11.11 2.64 3.76
C GLY A 206 10.81 1.22 4.18
N ASP A 207 9.98 1.04 5.20
CA ASP A 207 9.49 -0.28 5.55
C ASP A 207 8.48 -0.73 4.49
N GLN A 208 8.73 -1.84 3.76
CA GLN A 208 7.61 -2.66 3.29
C GLN A 208 7.00 -3.28 4.54
N MET A 209 5.83 -2.77 4.90
CA MET A 209 5.21 -3.06 6.17
C MET A 209 4.45 -4.36 6.02
N ILE A 210 5.11 -5.48 6.31
CA ILE A 210 4.38 -6.64 6.82
C ILE A 210 3.63 -6.12 8.04
N HIS A 211 2.30 -6.12 7.95
CA HIS A 211 1.44 -5.54 8.95
C HIS A 211 0.32 -6.51 9.31
N ALA A 212 -0.22 -6.35 10.51
CA ALA A 212 -1.26 -7.20 11.08
C ALA A 212 -2.21 -6.35 11.93
N VAL A 213 -3.40 -6.90 12.18
CA VAL A 213 -4.35 -6.37 13.15
C VAL A 213 -4.37 -7.29 14.36
N GLU A 214 -4.19 -6.72 15.55
CA GLU A 214 -4.09 -7.51 16.78
C GLU A 214 -5.33 -8.40 16.99
N GLY A 215 -5.10 -9.62 17.48
CA GLY A 215 -6.17 -10.62 17.67
C GLY A 215 -7.25 -10.24 18.68
N TYR A 216 -6.96 -9.31 19.59
CA TYR A 216 -7.84 -8.88 20.66
C TYR A 216 -7.63 -7.39 20.97
N HIS A 217 -8.72 -6.65 21.15
CA HIS A 217 -8.66 -5.25 21.57
C HIS A 217 -8.89 -5.12 23.07
N GLY A 218 -7.79 -4.94 23.82
CA GLY A 218 -7.81 -4.78 25.28
C GLY A 218 -7.99 -3.34 25.78
N GLY A 219 -8.27 -2.39 24.88
CA GLY A 219 -8.51 -0.99 25.22
C GLY A 219 -9.86 -0.76 25.89
N THR A 220 -10.07 0.46 26.40
CA THR A 220 -11.30 0.88 27.07
C THR A 220 -12.21 1.77 26.21
N GLU A 221 -11.71 2.22 25.06
CA GLU A 221 -12.40 3.10 24.10
C GLU A 221 -12.37 2.46 22.71
N ASP A 222 -13.15 2.95 21.75
CA ASP A 222 -13.16 2.43 20.38
C ASP A 222 -11.90 2.81 19.60
N SER A 223 -11.26 1.84 18.93
CA SER A 223 -10.16 2.09 17.99
C SER A 223 -10.73 2.34 16.60
N SER A 224 -10.81 3.62 16.23
CA SER A 224 -11.46 4.09 15.00
C SER A 224 -10.46 4.71 14.03
N VAL A 225 -10.40 4.21 12.79
CA VAL A 225 -9.49 4.71 11.75
C VAL A 225 -10.17 4.95 10.43
N MET A 226 -9.63 5.93 9.69
CA MET A 226 -9.99 6.19 8.30
C MET A 226 -8.80 5.85 7.40
N CYS A 227 -8.95 4.88 6.51
CA CYS A 227 -7.88 4.49 5.60
C CYS A 227 -7.74 5.54 4.48
N ILE A 228 -6.61 6.25 4.47
CA ILE A 228 -6.27 7.27 3.48
C ILE A 228 -4.83 6.99 3.02
N PRO A 229 -4.60 6.41 1.83
CA PRO A 229 -3.25 6.13 1.36
C PRO A 229 -2.60 7.36 0.73
N ALA A 230 -1.27 7.35 0.60
CA ALA A 230 -0.55 8.25 -0.30
C ALA A 230 -0.47 7.59 -1.70
N VAL A 231 -1.00 8.29 -2.70
CA VAL A 231 -1.13 7.75 -4.07
C VAL A 231 -0.54 8.78 -5.06
N PRO A 232 0.52 8.42 -5.80
CA PRO A 232 1.04 9.26 -6.87
C PRO A 232 0.06 9.30 -8.04
N LEU A 233 0.01 10.39 -8.78
CA LEU A 233 -0.71 10.45 -10.04
C LEU A 233 0.11 9.74 -11.11
N THR A 234 -0.47 8.67 -11.66
CA THR A 234 0.00 7.95 -12.85
C THR A 234 -1.17 7.88 -13.83
N LEU A 235 -0.93 7.51 -15.08
CA LEU A 235 -2.03 7.34 -16.05
C LEU A 235 -3.03 6.27 -15.58
N ILE A 236 -2.49 5.19 -15.00
CA ILE A 236 -3.29 4.13 -14.39
C ILE A 236 -4.16 4.69 -13.25
N ASN A 237 -3.57 5.47 -12.35
CA ASN A 237 -4.29 6.08 -11.23
C ASN A 237 -5.30 7.13 -11.70
N ALA A 238 -5.05 7.83 -12.82
CA ALA A 238 -5.97 8.79 -13.41
C ALA A 238 -7.25 8.11 -13.93
N HIS A 239 -7.12 6.94 -14.57
CA HIS A 239 -8.27 6.14 -15.00
C HIS A 239 -9.11 5.68 -13.81
N TYR A 240 -8.48 5.17 -12.76
CA TYR A 240 -9.20 4.80 -11.55
C TYR A 240 -9.87 6.01 -10.89
N LEU A 241 -9.15 7.14 -10.79
CA LEU A 241 -9.66 8.38 -10.18
C LEU A 241 -10.91 8.89 -10.91
N ARG A 242 -10.93 8.83 -12.25
CA ARG A 242 -12.11 9.14 -13.07
C ARG A 242 -13.32 8.31 -12.65
N ASP A 243 -13.16 6.99 -12.53
CA ASP A 243 -14.25 6.07 -12.24
C ASP A 243 -14.70 6.18 -10.78
N GLN A 244 -13.75 6.35 -9.85
CA GLN A 244 -14.04 6.69 -8.46
C GLN A 244 -14.82 8.00 -8.34
N ARG A 245 -14.46 9.04 -9.09
CA ARG A 245 -15.16 10.32 -9.09
C ARG A 245 -16.59 10.17 -9.61
N LYS A 246 -16.81 9.37 -10.66
CA LYS A 246 -18.15 9.04 -11.19
C LYS A 246 -19.01 8.37 -10.11
N ASN A 247 -18.48 7.36 -9.43
CA ASN A 247 -19.19 6.68 -8.34
C ASN A 247 -19.46 7.61 -7.16
N PHE A 248 -18.49 8.45 -6.80
CA PHE A 248 -18.66 9.45 -5.75
C PHE A 248 -19.77 10.44 -6.07
N LEU A 249 -19.91 10.93 -7.29
CA LEU A 249 -21.02 11.80 -7.64
C LEU A 249 -22.37 11.08 -7.50
N ALA A 250 -22.45 9.82 -7.93
CA ALA A 250 -23.64 8.98 -7.82
C ALA A 250 -23.93 8.44 -6.39
N GLY A 251 -22.99 8.56 -5.45
CA GLY A 251 -23.10 7.97 -4.11
C GLY A 251 -22.94 6.45 -4.09
N LEU A 252 -22.30 5.88 -5.11
CA LEU A 252 -22.01 4.46 -5.22
C LEU A 252 -20.66 4.14 -4.56
N PRO A 253 -20.41 2.88 -4.14
CA PRO A 253 -19.10 2.45 -3.64
C PRO A 253 -18.00 2.72 -4.68
N ALA A 254 -16.77 2.98 -4.22
CA ALA A 254 -15.63 3.10 -5.14
C ALA A 254 -15.38 1.76 -5.87
N PRO A 255 -14.77 1.77 -7.08
CA PRO A 255 -14.74 0.61 -7.98
C PRO A 255 -14.17 -0.69 -7.39
N ASP A 256 -13.27 -0.60 -6.41
CA ASP A 256 -12.64 -1.76 -5.75
C ASP A 256 -13.52 -2.47 -4.74
N PHE A 257 -14.55 -1.79 -4.25
CA PHE A 257 -15.41 -2.33 -3.22
C PHE A 257 -16.59 -3.08 -3.83
N PRO A 258 -17.18 -4.04 -3.09
CA PRO A 258 -18.43 -4.64 -3.51
C PRO A 258 -19.45 -3.56 -3.91
N GLY A 259 -20.06 -3.73 -5.08
CA GLY A 259 -21.04 -2.80 -5.60
C GLY A 259 -22.33 -2.77 -4.77
N GLY A 260 -23.34 -2.06 -5.27
CA GLY A 260 -24.62 -1.87 -4.61
C GLY A 260 -24.99 -0.40 -4.53
N LYS A 261 -25.98 -0.06 -3.69
CA LYS A 261 -26.48 1.31 -3.58
C LYS A 261 -25.52 2.26 -2.84
N GLY A 262 -24.53 1.72 -2.12
CA GLY A 262 -23.60 2.53 -1.33
C GLY A 262 -24.33 3.54 -0.44
N GLU A 263 -23.88 4.79 -0.51
CA GLU A 263 -24.42 5.93 0.24
C GLU A 263 -25.45 6.73 -0.58
N SER A 264 -25.88 6.26 -1.75
CA SER A 264 -26.72 7.03 -2.71
C SER A 264 -28.05 7.53 -2.15
N THR A 265 -28.53 6.93 -1.07
CA THR A 265 -29.80 7.30 -0.39
C THR A 265 -29.59 7.98 0.96
N PHE A 266 -28.34 8.20 1.37
CA PHE A 266 -28.03 8.72 2.70
C PHE A 266 -28.23 10.23 2.76
N VAL A 267 -28.84 10.69 3.85
CA VAL A 267 -28.94 12.11 4.18
C VAL A 267 -27.61 12.60 4.75
N GLY A 268 -27.16 13.80 4.34
CA GLY A 268 -25.91 14.39 4.82
C GLY A 268 -24.64 13.82 4.20
N ARG A 269 -24.76 13.08 3.09
CA ARG A 269 -23.62 12.57 2.33
C ARG A 269 -22.75 13.72 1.81
N ALA A 270 -21.44 13.55 1.93
CA ALA A 270 -20.47 14.53 1.43
C ALA A 270 -20.57 14.70 -0.09
N THR A 271 -20.40 15.94 -0.55
CA THR A 271 -20.43 16.31 -1.97
C THR A 271 -19.13 16.99 -2.39
N SER A 272 -19.02 17.40 -3.66
CA SER A 272 -17.88 18.19 -4.14
C SER A 272 -17.75 19.55 -3.45
N ALA A 273 -18.80 20.04 -2.77
CA ALA A 273 -18.77 21.25 -1.96
C ALA A 273 -18.05 21.06 -0.61
N ASP A 274 -17.85 19.81 -0.16
CA ASP A 274 -17.17 19.49 1.10
C ASP A 274 -15.65 19.30 0.95
N LEU A 275 -15.12 19.58 -0.23
CA LEU A 275 -13.71 19.45 -0.54
C LEU A 275 -12.99 20.76 -0.21
N TYR A 276 -11.80 20.66 0.39
CA TYR A 276 -10.90 21.81 0.43
C TYR A 276 -10.42 22.15 -0.99
N PRO A 277 -10.19 23.44 -1.31
CA PRO A 277 -9.77 23.88 -2.64
C PRO A 277 -8.58 23.08 -3.21
N ASP A 278 -7.49 22.97 -2.45
CA ASP A 278 -6.26 22.28 -2.88
C ASP A 278 -6.46 20.78 -3.11
N GLY A 279 -7.46 20.18 -2.44
CA GLY A 279 -7.77 18.77 -2.59
C GLY A 279 -8.61 18.44 -3.82
N ARG A 280 -9.20 19.44 -4.49
CA ARG A 280 -10.08 19.22 -5.65
C ARG A 280 -9.33 18.58 -6.81
N ARG A 281 -8.05 18.91 -7.02
CA ARG A 281 -7.19 18.26 -8.02
C ARG A 281 -6.92 16.79 -7.67
N ALA A 282 -6.57 16.51 -6.41
CA ALA A 282 -6.31 15.15 -5.94
C ALA A 282 -7.53 14.22 -6.07
N VAL A 283 -8.76 14.76 -5.97
CA VAL A 283 -10.00 13.99 -6.21
C VAL A 283 -10.53 14.11 -7.66
N GLY A 284 -9.76 14.73 -8.56
CA GLY A 284 -10.05 14.83 -9.99
C GLY A 284 -11.16 15.81 -10.35
N PHE A 285 -11.51 16.78 -9.51
CA PHE A 285 -12.53 17.81 -9.80
C PHE A 285 -11.97 19.07 -10.48
N GLU A 286 -10.65 19.22 -10.50
CA GLU A 286 -9.95 20.34 -11.14
C GLU A 286 -8.74 19.83 -11.91
N LYS A 287 -8.35 20.59 -12.94
CA LYS A 287 -7.15 20.30 -13.75
C LYS A 287 -5.88 20.49 -12.94
N HIS A 288 -4.83 19.80 -13.34
CA HIS A 288 -3.51 19.96 -12.74
C HIS A 288 -2.84 21.23 -13.27
N GLU A 289 -2.01 21.87 -12.45
CA GLU A 289 -1.26 23.06 -12.88
C GLU A 289 -0.05 22.61 -13.73
N HIS A 290 0.01 23.08 -14.97
CA HIS A 290 1.14 22.81 -15.88
C HIS A 290 2.18 23.92 -15.73
N ILE A 291 3.44 23.56 -15.42
CA ILE A 291 4.57 24.48 -15.52
C ILE A 291 5.38 24.05 -16.76
N GLY A 292 4.99 24.55 -17.94
CA GLY A 292 5.68 24.33 -19.22
C GLY A 292 4.99 23.32 -20.17
N GLU A 293 5.50 23.26 -21.41
CA GLU A 293 4.95 22.42 -22.51
C GLU A 293 5.32 20.92 -22.39
N GLU A 294 6.20 20.54 -21.47
CA GLU A 294 6.74 19.16 -21.36
C GLU A 294 5.97 18.21 -20.43
N ASP A 295 4.93 18.66 -19.74
CA ASP A 295 4.23 17.81 -18.75
C ASP A 295 3.15 16.90 -19.39
N SER A 296 3.59 16.05 -20.33
CA SER A 296 2.76 15.14 -21.12
C SER A 296 1.91 14.19 -20.26
N LEU A 297 2.39 13.79 -19.09
CA LEU A 297 1.66 12.94 -18.15
C LEU A 297 0.46 13.66 -17.54
N LEU A 298 0.64 14.91 -17.07
CA LEU A 298 -0.45 15.69 -16.49
C LEU A 298 -1.52 16.02 -17.54
N ALA A 299 -1.09 16.36 -18.76
CA ALA A 299 -2.01 16.63 -19.85
C ALA A 299 -2.83 15.40 -20.26
N GLU A 300 -2.21 14.21 -20.28
CA GLU A 300 -2.92 12.96 -20.53
C GLU A 300 -3.84 12.59 -19.35
N ALA A 301 -3.39 12.73 -18.11
CA ALA A 301 -4.20 12.50 -16.92
C ALA A 301 -5.45 13.40 -16.91
N ASP A 302 -5.31 14.69 -17.26
CA ASP A 302 -6.45 15.61 -17.36
C ASP A 302 -7.40 15.26 -18.52
N ARG A 303 -6.88 14.73 -19.63
CA ARG A 303 -7.73 14.18 -20.71
C ARG A 303 -8.53 12.97 -20.24
N ILE A 304 -7.90 12.05 -19.50
CA ILE A 304 -8.58 10.90 -18.90
C ILE A 304 -9.65 11.36 -17.92
N LEU A 305 -9.35 12.32 -17.05
CA LEU A 305 -10.27 12.87 -16.06
C LEU A 305 -11.40 13.70 -16.68
N ALA A 306 -11.27 14.15 -17.94
CA ALA A 306 -12.35 14.87 -18.63
C ALA A 306 -13.39 13.92 -19.27
N ALA A 307 -13.07 12.63 -19.44
CA ALA A 307 -13.95 11.60 -20.00
C ALA A 307 -14.91 10.97 -18.96
#